data_AF-A0A3N5QZN4-F1
#
_entry.id   AF-A0A3N5QZN4-F1
#
_cell.length_a   1.000
_cell.length_b   1.000
_cell.length_c   1.000
_cell.angle_alpha   90.00
_cell.angle_beta   90.00
_cell.angle_gamma   90.00
#
_symmetry.space_group_name_H-M   'P 1'
#
loop_
_entity.id
_entity.type
_entity.pdbx_description
1 polymer ?
#
loop_
_entity_poly.entity_id
_entity_poly.type
_entity_poly.pdbx_seq_one_letter_code
_entity_poly.pdbx_strand_id
1 'polypeptide(L)'
;MDFFSKNKDKQWDEHPGLKQDVDWRLGPGKDGIVYVAEKGAVLWKIRQNNTPGERVFSLLIDDQEIVHFDEWPSFWKRPGFSKYK
;
A
#
# COMPACT_ATOMS: atom_id res chain seq x y z
N MET A 1 30.90 -1.44 3.72
CA MET A 1 29.94 -0.63 4.51
C MET A 1 28.80 -0.36 3.55
N ASP A 2 27.86 -1.29 3.50
CA ASP A 2 26.86 -1.38 2.44
C ASP A 2 25.51 -1.00 3.03
N PHE A 3 25.24 0.31 3.06
CA PHE A 3 24.11 0.89 3.78
C PHE A 3 22.79 0.93 2.99
N PHE A 4 22.74 0.43 1.74
CA PHE A 4 21.60 0.70 0.85
C PHE A 4 20.66 -0.48 0.54
N SER A 5 20.81 -1.65 1.16
CA SER A 5 20.03 -2.84 0.73
C SER A 5 19.09 -3.48 1.77
N LYS A 6 18.67 -2.79 2.84
CA LYS A 6 17.92 -3.45 3.95
C LYS A 6 16.75 -2.67 4.60
N ASN A 7 16.15 -1.68 3.93
CA ASN A 7 15.21 -0.77 4.61
C ASN A 7 13.76 -0.76 4.11
N LYS A 8 13.37 -1.51 3.07
CA LYS A 8 11.96 -1.55 2.64
C LYS A 8 11.08 -2.34 3.61
N ASP A 9 11.57 -3.47 4.12
CA ASP A 9 10.82 -4.30 5.07
C ASP A 9 10.62 -3.65 6.45
N LYS A 10 11.55 -2.78 6.86
CA LYS A 10 11.50 -2.13 8.18
C LYS A 10 10.29 -1.22 8.36
N GLN A 11 9.82 -0.57 7.29
CA GLN A 11 8.66 0.32 7.36
C GLN A 11 7.42 -0.44 7.84
N TRP A 12 7.29 -1.73 7.49
CA TRP A 12 6.19 -2.56 7.98
C TRP A 12 6.40 -3.03 9.42
N ASP A 13 7.65 -3.26 9.84
CA ASP A 13 7.98 -3.61 11.23
C ASP A 13 7.77 -2.44 12.20
N GLU A 14 7.95 -1.20 11.74
CA GLU A 14 7.63 0.02 12.50
C GLU A 14 6.11 0.22 12.67
N HIS A 15 5.32 -0.38 11.78
CA HIS A 15 3.87 -0.31 11.81
C HIS A 15 3.24 -1.72 11.83
N PRO A 16 3.41 -2.51 12.90
CA PRO A 16 2.90 -3.88 12.97
C PRO A 16 1.37 -3.95 12.84
N GLY A 17 0.67 -2.86 13.19
CA GLY A 17 -0.77 -2.72 12.96
C GLY A 17 -1.19 -2.72 11.49
N LEU A 18 -0.27 -2.56 10.53
CA LEU A 18 -0.56 -2.64 9.10
C LEU A 18 -0.55 -4.06 8.54
N LYS A 19 0.10 -5.00 9.25
CA LYS A 19 0.25 -6.40 8.86
C LYS A 19 -1.01 -7.22 9.19
N GLN A 20 -2.15 -6.75 8.72
CA GLN A 20 -3.45 -7.38 8.94
C GLN A 20 -4.20 -7.54 7.61
N ASP A 21 -5.22 -8.40 7.60
CA ASP A 21 -6.11 -8.55 6.44
C ASP A 21 -6.93 -7.26 6.27
N VAL A 22 -6.85 -6.69 5.07
CA VAL A 22 -7.54 -5.46 4.67
C VAL A 22 -8.34 -5.74 3.41
N ASP A 23 -9.64 -5.49 3.48
CA ASP A 23 -10.58 -5.61 2.35
C ASP A 23 -10.47 -4.38 1.45
N TRP A 24 -9.42 -4.38 0.64
CA TRP A 24 -9.20 -3.38 -0.38
C TRP A 24 -10.31 -3.42 -1.44
N ARG A 25 -10.81 -2.24 -1.81
CA ARG A 25 -11.72 -1.99 -2.91
C ARG A 25 -11.05 -1.10 -3.94
N LEU A 26 -11.53 -1.16 -5.18
CA LEU A 26 -11.06 -0.25 -6.23
C LEU A 26 -11.38 1.19 -5.83
N GLY A 27 -10.34 2.02 -5.84
CA GLY A 27 -10.46 3.45 -5.60
C GLY A 27 -11.01 4.19 -6.81
N PRO A 28 -11.40 5.46 -6.65
CA PRO A 28 -11.97 6.26 -7.73
C PRO A 28 -10.96 6.65 -8.83
N GLY A 29 -9.67 6.35 -8.68
CA GLY A 29 -8.60 6.76 -9.61
C GLY A 29 -8.23 8.24 -9.54
N LYS A 30 -9.01 9.05 -8.81
CA LYS A 30 -8.73 10.47 -8.58
C LYS A 30 -7.51 10.64 -7.67
N ASP A 31 -6.68 11.64 -7.95
CA ASP A 31 -5.45 11.95 -7.18
C ASP A 31 -4.46 10.77 -7.10
N GLY A 32 -4.51 9.86 -8.08
CA GLY A 32 -3.72 8.64 -8.10
C GLY A 32 -4.19 7.56 -7.13
N ILE A 33 -5.34 7.72 -6.46
CA ILE A 33 -5.88 6.73 -5.53
C ILE A 33 -6.44 5.53 -6.29
N VAL A 34 -5.72 4.42 -6.24
CA VAL A 34 -6.05 3.18 -6.96
C VAL A 34 -6.83 2.18 -6.11
N TYR A 35 -6.62 2.19 -4.79
CA TYR A 35 -7.36 1.33 -3.86
C TYR A 35 -7.78 2.09 -2.62
N VAL A 36 -8.90 1.69 -2.03
CA VAL A 36 -9.41 2.22 -0.77
C VAL A 36 -9.89 1.08 0.13
N ALA A 37 -9.72 1.21 1.43
CA ALA A 37 -10.22 0.27 2.41
C ALA A 37 -10.68 1.02 3.65
N GLU A 38 -11.77 0.56 4.26
CA GLU A 38 -12.27 1.09 5.53
C GLU A 38 -11.88 0.11 6.63
N LYS A 39 -11.11 0.58 7.62
CA LYS A 39 -10.74 -0.22 8.79
C LYS A 39 -11.23 0.49 10.04
N GLY A 40 -12.37 0.04 10.55
CA GLY A 40 -13.04 0.69 11.67
C GLY A 40 -13.50 2.10 11.29
N ALA A 41 -13.00 3.11 12.01
CA ALA A 41 -13.31 4.52 11.75
C ALA A 41 -12.29 5.20 10.81
N VAL A 42 -11.30 4.46 10.32
CA VAL A 42 -10.14 5.01 9.62
C VAL A 42 -10.20 4.62 8.14
N LEU A 43 -9.95 5.61 7.26
CA LEU A 43 -9.94 5.38 5.82
C LEU A 43 -8.52 5.19 5.33
N TRP A 44 -8.27 4.01 4.76
CA TRP A 44 -6.99 3.65 4.17
C TRP A 44 -7.10 3.84 2.65
N LYS A 45 -6.11 4.47 2.04
CA LYS A 45 -6.05 4.71 0.60
C LYS A 45 -4.68 4.28 0.10
N ILE A 46 -4.62 3.65 -1.05
CA ILE A 46 -3.37 3.41 -1.76
C ILE A 46 -3.31 4.37 -2.93
N ARG A 47 -2.32 5.24 -2.92
CA ARG A 47 -1.98 6.11 -4.03
C ARG A 47 -0.91 5.45 -4.87
N GLN A 48 -1.11 5.35 -6.17
CA GLN A 48 -0.05 5.04 -7.11
C GLN A 48 0.65 6.34 -7.49
N ASN A 49 1.93 6.46 -7.16
CA ASN A 49 2.75 7.59 -7.55
C ASN A 49 3.19 7.39 -9.01
N ASN A 50 3.15 8.47 -9.78
CA ASN A 50 3.49 8.44 -11.21
C ASN A 50 4.98 8.74 -11.43
N THR A 51 5.84 7.93 -10.81
CA THR A 51 7.30 8.08 -10.94
C THR A 51 7.76 7.41 -12.24
N PRO A 52 8.49 8.13 -13.12
CA PRO A 52 9.00 7.55 -14.37
C PRO A 52 9.90 6.35 -14.08
N GLY A 53 9.56 5.19 -14.64
CA GLY A 53 10.37 3.98 -14.55
C GLY A 53 10.13 3.10 -13.33
N GLU A 54 9.34 3.53 -12.34
CA GLU A 54 9.08 2.77 -11.11
C GLU A 54 7.59 2.80 -10.70
N ARG A 55 7.01 1.64 -10.41
CA ARG A 55 5.67 1.57 -9.81
C ARG A 55 5.81 1.71 -8.30
N VAL A 56 5.67 2.93 -7.80
CA VAL A 56 5.71 3.20 -6.37
C VAL A 56 4.31 3.47 -5.87
N PHE A 57 3.89 2.76 -4.82
CA PHE A 57 2.65 2.98 -4.11
C PHE A 57 2.92 3.64 -2.76
N SER A 58 1.98 4.46 -2.31
CA SER A 58 1.93 5.02 -0.97
C SER A 58 0.67 4.55 -0.27
N LEU A 59 0.78 4.09 0.98
CA LEU A 59 -0.34 3.92 1.89
C LEU A 59 -0.62 5.25 2.59
N LEU A 60 -1.85 5.74 2.44
CA LEU A 60 -2.37 6.86 3.19
C LEU A 60 -3.41 6.37 4.18
N ILE A 61 -3.33 6.84 5.42
CA ILE A 61 -4.29 6.57 6.49
C ILE A 61 -4.79 7.93 6.99
N ASP A 62 -6.09 8.18 6.93
CA ASP A 62 -6.69 9.49 7.21
C ASP A 62 -5.98 10.65 6.47
N ASP A 63 -5.69 10.41 5.18
CA ASP A 63 -4.99 11.34 4.28
C ASP A 63 -3.52 11.67 4.67
N GLN A 64 -2.95 10.97 5.65
CA GLN A 64 -1.52 11.02 5.97
C GLN A 64 -0.77 9.86 5.33
N GLU A 65 0.34 10.14 4.65
CA GLU A 65 1.22 9.14 4.07
C GLU A 65 2.02 8.43 5.17
N ILE A 66 1.88 7.10 5.27
CA ILE A 66 2.47 6.30 6.35
C ILE A 66 3.62 5.44 5.81
N VAL A 67 3.40 4.72 4.71
CA VAL A 67 4.38 3.77 4.14
C VAL A 67 4.41 3.89 2.63
N HIS A 68 5.60 3.69 2.05
CA HIS A 68 5.78 3.55 0.61
C HIS A 68 6.22 2.13 0.28
N PHE A 69 5.73 1.58 -0.82
CA PHE A 69 6.05 0.24 -1.26
C PHE A 69 5.92 0.12 -2.78
N ASP A 70 6.82 -0.64 -3.40
CA ASP A 70 6.81 -0.94 -4.83
C ASP A 70 6.17 -2.30 -5.12
N GLU A 71 6.23 -3.22 -4.15
CA GLU A 71 5.62 -4.54 -4.22
C GLU A 71 4.42 -4.65 -3.28
N TRP A 72 3.37 -5.32 -3.78
CA TRP A 72 2.18 -5.54 -2.97
C TRP A 72 2.51 -6.49 -1.81
N PRO A 73 2.25 -6.11 -0.55
CA PRO A 73 2.62 -6.94 0.59
C PRO A 73 1.81 -8.24 0.59
N SER A 74 2.49 -9.35 0.90
CA SER A 74 1.91 -10.71 0.85
C SER A 74 0.75 -10.93 1.83
N PHE A 75 0.69 -10.13 2.90
CA PHE A 75 -0.37 -10.16 3.92
C PHE A 75 -1.62 -9.37 3.53
N TRP A 76 -1.60 -8.60 2.43
CA TRP A 76 -2.81 -7.95 1.90
C TRP A 76 -3.35 -8.67 0.67
N LYS A 77 -4.67 -8.75 0.57
CA LYS A 77 -5.34 -9.25 -0.62
C LYS A 77 -5.55 -8.13 -1.64
N ARG A 78 -4.90 -8.24 -2.80
CA ARG A 78 -5.08 -7.27 -3.88
C ARG A 78 -6.43 -7.48 -4.58
N PRO A 79 -7.31 -6.48 -4.66
CA PRO A 79 -8.60 -6.63 -5.32
C PRO A 79 -8.38 -6.64 -6.83
N GLY A 80 -9.03 -7.58 -7.51
CA GLY A 80 -8.87 -7.78 -8.94
C GLY A 80 -7.69 -8.69 -9.34
N PHE A 81 -6.90 -9.21 -8.41
CA PHE A 81 -6.10 -10.42 -8.67
C PHE A 81 -7.02 -11.65 -8.64
N SER A 82 -7.95 -11.71 -9.59
CA SER A 82 -8.55 -12.98 -9.96
C SER A 82 -7.41 -13.80 -10.54
N LYS A 83 -6.98 -14.84 -9.81
CA LYS A 83 -6.21 -15.93 -10.42
C LYS A 83 -7.07 -16.39 -11.60
N TYR A 84 -6.64 -16.08 -12.82
CA TYR A 84 -7.15 -16.78 -13.99
C TYR A 84 -7.05 -18.27 -13.67
N LYS A 85 -8.22 -18.91 -13.63
CA LYS A 85 -8.42 -20.32 -13.35
C LYS A 85 -8.03 -21.15 -14.55
#